data_AF-A0A7W8DSE3-F1
#
_entry.id   AF-A0A7W8DSE3-F1
#
_cell.length_a   1.000
_cell.length_b   1.000
_cell.length_c   1.000
_cell.angle_alpha   90.00
_cell.angle_beta   90.00
_cell.angle_gamma   90.00
#
_symmetry.space_group_name_H-M   'P 1'
#
loop_
_entity.id
_entity.type
_entity.pdbx_description
1 polymer ?
#
loop_
_entity_poly.entity_id
_entity_poly.type
_entity_poly.pdbx_seq_one_letter_code
_entity_poly.pdbx_strand_id
1 'polypeptide(L)'
;MIHETIYKKLLRIVPELADPKFEAKKLKAEGFMDLNIDILSWDAAKDRCHIALSHYYKHDSGDMIPDPDMEVALYPSRQVAEALSYQDCFGYRQVYPEPGKINPRAKKELNSFLNQWLSNIIAQGHR
;
A
#
# COMPACT_ATOMS: atom_id res chain seq x y z
N MET A 1 -3.66 -0.71 17.64
CA MET A 1 -2.67 0.30 17.18
C MET A 1 -2.82 0.54 15.67
N ILE A 2 -2.25 1.62 15.10
CA ILE A 2 -2.45 1.99 13.68
C ILE A 2 -1.99 0.88 12.71
N HIS A 3 -0.86 0.23 12.98
CA HIS A 3 -0.31 -0.83 12.13
C HIS A 3 -1.20 -2.07 12.02
N GLU A 4 -1.84 -2.49 13.11
CA GLU A 4 -2.83 -3.59 13.12
C GLU A 4 -4.10 -3.19 12.35
N THR A 5 -4.47 -1.91 12.41
CA THR A 5 -5.64 -1.38 11.71
C THR A 5 -5.41 -1.38 10.21
N ILE A 6 -4.22 -0.95 9.77
CA ILE A 6 -3.80 -1.01 8.36
C ILE A 6 -3.83 -2.46 7.87
N TYR A 7 -3.23 -3.39 8.62
CA TYR A 7 -3.24 -4.82 8.27
C TYR A 7 -4.64 -5.38 8.07
N LYS A 8 -5.55 -5.13 9.03
CA LYS A 8 -6.96 -5.56 8.94
C LYS A 8 -7.69 -4.95 7.75
N LYS A 9 -7.42 -3.68 7.41
CA LYS A 9 -8.02 -3.03 6.25
C LYS A 9 -7.50 -3.61 4.95
N LEU A 10 -6.20 -3.86 4.84
CA LEU A 10 -5.60 -4.51 3.66
C LEU A 10 -6.24 -5.88 3.42
N LEU A 11 -6.34 -6.73 4.44
CA LEU A 11 -7.00 -8.04 4.30
C LEU A 11 -8.51 -7.94 4.04
N ARG A 12 -9.16 -6.86 4.45
CA ARG A 12 -10.57 -6.62 4.10
C ARG A 12 -10.74 -6.27 2.62
N ILE A 13 -9.78 -5.53 2.05
CA ILE A 13 -9.80 -5.09 0.65
C ILE A 13 -9.32 -6.23 -0.27
N VAL A 14 -8.24 -6.91 0.11
CA VAL A 14 -7.63 -8.03 -0.61
C VAL A 14 -7.35 -9.18 0.37
N PRO A 15 -8.33 -10.04 0.65
CA PRO A 15 -8.14 -11.21 1.52
C PRO A 15 -7.03 -12.16 1.03
N GLU A 16 -6.77 -12.18 -0.28
CA GLU A 16 -5.77 -13.02 -0.92
C GLU A 16 -4.33 -12.66 -0.52
N LEU A 17 -4.09 -11.48 0.09
CA LEU A 17 -2.79 -11.14 0.68
C LEU A 17 -2.37 -12.11 1.80
N ALA A 18 -3.28 -12.94 2.31
CA ALA A 18 -2.97 -14.03 3.23
C ALA A 18 -2.44 -15.31 2.53
N ASP A 19 -2.55 -15.41 1.21
CA ASP A 19 -2.05 -16.53 0.39
C ASP A 19 -0.67 -16.18 -0.20
N PRO A 20 0.39 -16.93 0.12
CA PRO A 20 1.72 -16.74 -0.47
C PRO A 20 1.77 -16.89 -2.00
N LYS A 21 0.73 -17.45 -2.63
CA LYS A 21 0.61 -17.57 -4.10
C LYS A 21 -0.04 -16.36 -4.76
N PHE A 22 -0.54 -15.40 -3.98
CA PHE A 22 -1.08 -14.18 -4.53
C PHE A 22 0.05 -13.37 -5.19
N GLU A 23 -0.21 -12.83 -6.37
CA GLU A 23 0.77 -12.06 -7.15
C GLU A 23 0.31 -10.63 -7.36
N ALA A 24 -0.89 -10.43 -7.90
CA ALA A 24 -1.43 -9.11 -8.16
C ALA A 24 -2.95 -9.13 -8.25
N LYS A 25 -3.57 -7.96 -8.05
CA LYS A 25 -5.01 -7.75 -8.26
C LYS A 25 -5.28 -6.30 -8.64
N LYS A 26 -6.27 -6.10 -9.49
CA LYS A 26 -6.83 -4.80 -9.83
C LYS A 26 -8.28 -4.76 -9.35
N LEU A 27 -8.62 -3.78 -8.52
CA LEU A 27 -9.97 -3.56 -8.01
C LEU A 27 -10.57 -2.32 -8.64
N LYS A 28 -11.87 -2.35 -8.91
CA LYS A 28 -12.59 -1.23 -9.54
C LYS A 28 -13.69 -0.69 -8.63
N ALA A 29 -13.95 0.61 -8.74
CA ALA A 29 -15.12 1.25 -8.15
C ALA A 29 -15.67 2.28 -9.14
N GLU A 30 -16.99 2.35 -9.27
CA GLU A 30 -17.64 3.29 -10.20
C GLU A 30 -17.35 4.74 -9.80
N GLY A 31 -16.87 5.54 -10.75
CA GLY A 31 -16.51 6.94 -10.51
C GLY A 31 -15.15 7.15 -9.81
N PHE A 32 -14.37 6.10 -9.59
CA PHE A 32 -13.04 6.17 -8.97
C PHE A 32 -11.98 5.50 -9.86
N MET A 33 -10.71 5.84 -9.63
CA MET A 33 -9.59 5.18 -10.31
C MET A 33 -9.44 3.73 -9.84
N ASP A 34 -9.01 2.85 -10.74
CA ASP A 34 -8.71 1.47 -10.39
C ASP A 34 -7.60 1.42 -9.32
N LEU A 35 -7.76 0.56 -8.31
CA LEU A 35 -6.72 0.26 -7.33
C LEU A 35 -5.92 -0.95 -7.80
N ASN A 36 -4.62 -0.80 -7.94
CA ASN A 36 -3.68 -1.88 -8.26
C ASN A 36 -2.97 -2.32 -6.99
N ILE A 37 -2.80 -3.64 -6.86
CA ILE A 37 -2.08 -4.28 -5.79
C ILE A 37 -1.13 -5.28 -6.42
N ASP A 38 0.16 -5.16 -6.12
CA ASP A 38 1.20 -6.05 -6.66
C ASP A 38 2.10 -6.53 -5.52
N ILE A 39 2.40 -7.82 -5.49
CA ILE A 39 3.44 -8.37 -4.63
C ILE A 39 4.80 -8.02 -5.25
N LEU A 40 5.58 -7.23 -4.53
CA LEU A 40 6.95 -6.90 -4.91
C LEU A 40 7.95 -7.96 -4.44
N SER A 41 7.74 -8.53 -3.24
CA SER A 41 8.54 -9.65 -2.74
C SER A 41 7.92 -10.34 -1.53
N TRP A 42 8.23 -11.62 -1.36
CA TRP A 42 7.99 -12.38 -0.14
C TRP A 42 9.34 -12.77 0.50
N ASP A 43 9.56 -12.36 1.74
CA ASP A 43 10.70 -12.76 2.57
C ASP A 43 10.21 -13.62 3.73
N ALA A 44 10.17 -14.94 3.50
CA ALA A 44 9.67 -15.90 4.48
C ALA A 44 10.51 -15.93 5.76
N ALA A 45 11.82 -15.67 5.68
CA ALA A 45 12.71 -15.68 6.84
C ALA A 45 12.41 -14.51 7.79
N LYS A 46 11.86 -13.41 7.28
CA LYS A 46 11.48 -12.22 8.07
C LYS A 46 9.98 -12.07 8.28
N ASP A 47 9.18 -13.05 7.85
CA ASP A 47 7.71 -12.96 7.83
C ASP A 47 7.25 -11.65 7.17
N ARG A 48 7.80 -11.32 6.01
CA ARG A 48 7.53 -10.03 5.34
C ARG A 48 6.96 -10.22 3.94
N CYS A 49 5.75 -9.74 3.74
CA CYS A 49 5.16 -9.50 2.43
C CYS A 49 5.40 -8.03 2.06
N HIS A 50 6.03 -7.75 0.93
CA HIS A 50 6.21 -6.40 0.43
C HIS A 50 5.32 -6.20 -0.79
N ILE A 51 4.44 -5.20 -0.73
CA ILE A 51 3.47 -4.90 -1.78
C ILE A 51 3.59 -3.46 -2.27
N ALA A 52 3.19 -3.24 -3.52
CA ALA A 52 2.80 -1.95 -4.04
C ALA A 52 1.27 -1.81 -4.00
N LEU A 53 0.81 -0.61 -3.67
CA LEU A 53 -0.60 -0.24 -3.68
C LEU A 53 -0.73 1.09 -4.42
N SER A 54 -1.42 1.12 -5.55
CA SER A 54 -1.42 2.31 -6.40
C SER A 54 -2.71 2.61 -7.14
N HIS A 55 -2.99 3.91 -7.29
CA HIS A 55 -3.85 4.46 -8.31
C HIS A 55 -2.97 5.17 -9.35
N TYR A 56 -3.38 5.12 -10.61
CA TYR A 56 -2.74 5.88 -11.67
C TYR A 56 -3.76 6.69 -12.46
N TYR A 57 -3.49 7.99 -12.58
CA TYR A 57 -4.18 8.83 -13.53
C TYR A 57 -3.57 8.64 -14.91
N LYS A 58 -4.41 8.28 -15.89
CA LYS A 58 -4.01 8.20 -17.29
C LYS A 58 -4.21 9.57 -17.93
N HIS A 59 -3.11 10.29 -18.16
CA HIS A 59 -3.12 11.57 -18.84
C HIS A 59 -3.44 11.40 -20.34
N ASP A 60 -3.93 12.46 -20.98
CA ASP A 60 -4.30 12.45 -22.41
C ASP A 60 -3.10 12.18 -23.35
N SER A 61 -1.87 12.42 -22.87
CA SER A 61 -0.63 12.03 -23.57
C SER A 61 -0.42 10.51 -23.62
N GLY A 62 -1.14 9.75 -22.80
CA GLY A 62 -0.94 8.32 -22.58
C GLY A 62 -0.09 7.98 -21.35
N ASP A 63 0.48 8.98 -20.67
CA ASP A 63 1.30 8.78 -19.49
C ASP A 63 0.46 8.30 -18.29
N MET A 64 1.02 7.37 -17.53
CA MET A 64 0.45 6.89 -16.27
C MET A 64 1.13 7.63 -15.11
N ILE A 65 0.36 8.45 -14.41
CA ILE A 65 0.85 9.32 -13.34
C ILE A 65 0.39 8.76 -11.98
N PRO A 66 1.30 8.48 -11.03
CA PRO A 66 0.94 8.01 -9.69
C PRO A 66 0.03 9.00 -8.95
N ASP A 67 -1.10 8.51 -8.40
CA ASP A 67 -2.03 9.34 -7.61
C ASP A 67 -2.93 8.54 -6.64
N PRO A 68 -2.39 7.96 -5.55
CA PRO A 68 -0.99 7.82 -5.17
C PRO A 68 -0.41 6.42 -5.50
N ASP A 69 0.90 6.24 -5.31
CA ASP A 69 1.61 4.95 -5.29
C ASP A 69 2.35 4.77 -3.96
N MET A 70 2.14 3.64 -3.28
CA MET A 70 2.73 3.33 -1.97
C MET A 70 3.30 1.92 -1.91
N GLU A 71 4.50 1.79 -1.36
CA GLU A 71 5.02 0.52 -0.91
C GLU A 71 4.64 0.25 0.56
N VAL A 72 4.24 -0.99 0.86
CA VAL A 72 3.77 -1.41 2.18
C VAL A 72 4.38 -2.76 2.56
N ALA A 73 4.90 -2.87 3.79
CA ALA A 73 5.29 -4.15 4.37
C ALA A 73 4.15 -4.70 5.25
N LEU A 74 3.76 -5.96 5.04
CA LEU A 74 2.90 -6.72 5.92
C LEU A 74 3.74 -7.77 6.66
N TYR A 75 3.40 -7.97 7.93
CA TYR A 75 3.98 -8.97 8.82
C TYR A 75 2.87 -9.91 9.34
N PRO A 76 2.53 -10.98 8.59
CA PRO A 76 1.38 -11.83 8.88
C PRO A 76 1.34 -12.43 10.29
N SER A 77 2.46 -12.96 10.80
CA SER A 77 2.52 -13.55 12.14
C SER A 77 2.20 -12.55 13.25
N ARG A 78 2.53 -11.27 13.01
CA ARG A 78 2.32 -10.16 13.94
C ARG A 78 1.01 -9.41 13.69
N GLN A 79 0.31 -9.72 12.60
CA GLN A 79 -0.92 -9.04 12.14
C GLN A 79 -0.77 -7.51 12.07
N VAL A 80 0.37 -7.04 11.56
CA VAL A 80 0.67 -5.61 11.39
C VAL A 80 1.16 -5.32 9.99
N ALA A 81 0.91 -4.09 9.54
CA ALA A 81 1.45 -3.55 8.30
C ALA A 81 1.95 -2.13 8.50
N GLU A 82 2.96 -1.73 7.74
CA GLU A 82 3.48 -0.38 7.73
C GLU A 82 3.78 0.14 6.33
N ALA A 83 3.53 1.44 6.12
CA ALA A 83 3.97 2.15 4.93
C ALA A 83 5.51 2.22 4.88
N LEU A 84 6.08 1.98 3.71
CA LEU A 84 7.52 2.06 3.43
C LEU A 84 7.86 3.29 2.60
N SER A 85 7.07 3.56 1.57
CA SER A 85 7.26 4.72 0.69
C SER A 85 5.92 5.29 0.22
N TYR A 86 6.00 6.46 -0.39
CA TYR A 86 4.89 7.16 -1.04
C TYR A 86 5.44 7.94 -2.22
N GLN A 87 4.72 7.90 -3.33
CA GLN A 87 4.96 8.69 -4.51
C GLN A 87 3.65 9.24 -5.07
N ASP A 88 3.70 10.49 -5.53
CA ASP A 88 2.69 11.12 -6.38
C ASP A 88 3.39 11.93 -7.50
N CYS A 89 2.63 12.75 -8.22
CA CYS A 89 3.19 13.64 -9.24
C CYS A 89 4.07 14.78 -8.69
N PHE A 90 4.02 15.06 -7.39
CA PHE A 90 4.74 16.16 -6.75
C PHE A 90 6.00 15.72 -6.01
N GLY A 91 6.12 14.46 -5.60
CA GLY A 91 7.33 13.98 -4.97
C GLY A 91 7.30 12.57 -4.43
N TYR A 92 8.42 12.22 -3.78
CA TYR A 92 8.69 10.92 -3.21
C TYR A 92 9.11 11.04 -1.74
N ARG A 93 8.62 10.13 -0.89
CA ARG A 93 9.00 10.02 0.52
C ARG A 93 9.20 8.55 0.89
N GLN A 94 10.16 8.28 1.77
CA GLN A 94 10.43 6.94 2.28
C GLN A 94 10.72 6.93 3.79
N VAL A 95 10.34 5.83 4.44
CA VAL A 95 10.50 5.63 5.89
C VAL A 95 11.93 5.24 6.25
N TYR A 96 12.57 4.39 5.44
CA TYR A 96 13.91 3.85 5.69
C TYR A 96 14.86 4.28 4.57
N PRO A 97 15.45 5.49 4.63
CA PRO A 97 16.24 6.02 3.52
C PRO A 97 17.58 5.31 3.31
N GLU A 98 18.12 4.73 4.37
CA GLU A 98 19.35 3.95 4.36
C GLU A 98 19.22 2.80 5.37
N PRO A 99 19.98 1.70 5.22
CA PRO A 99 20.00 0.63 6.20
C PRO A 99 20.27 1.15 7.63
N GLY A 100 19.39 0.82 8.57
CA GLY A 100 19.51 1.25 9.97
C GLY A 100 19.07 2.68 10.25
N LYS A 101 18.73 3.49 9.24
CA LYS A 101 18.16 4.83 9.42
C LYS A 101 16.64 4.79 9.29
N ILE A 102 15.97 5.58 10.12
CA ILE A 102 14.53 5.79 10.10
C ILE A 102 14.25 7.28 9.98
N ASN A 103 13.29 7.65 9.13
CA ASN A 103 12.67 8.97 9.12
C ASN A 103 11.37 8.90 9.95
N PRO A 104 11.36 9.34 11.23
CA PRO A 104 10.20 9.16 12.10
C PRO A 104 8.99 9.97 11.65
N ARG A 105 9.24 11.14 11.03
CA ARG A 105 8.20 11.98 10.46
C ARG A 105 7.50 11.26 9.30
N ALA A 106 8.28 10.75 8.34
CA ALA A 106 7.74 9.95 7.25
C ALA A 106 6.98 8.72 7.77
N LYS A 107 7.55 8.00 8.74
CA LYS A 107 6.88 6.84 9.35
C LYS A 107 5.50 7.20 9.89
N LYS A 108 5.38 8.29 10.65
CA LYS A 108 4.11 8.73 11.21
C LYS A 108 3.13 9.19 10.12
N GLU A 109 3.57 10.07 9.23
CA GLU A 109 2.72 10.68 8.20
C GLU A 109 2.22 9.65 7.17
N LEU A 110 3.10 8.78 6.66
CA LEU A 110 2.75 7.80 5.64
C LEU A 110 1.81 6.71 6.18
N ASN A 111 2.01 6.24 7.41
CA ASN A 111 1.07 5.30 8.03
C ASN A 111 -0.30 5.95 8.32
N SER A 112 -0.32 7.23 8.72
CA SER A 112 -1.57 7.98 8.90
C SER A 112 -2.33 8.13 7.58
N PHE A 113 -1.62 8.50 6.51
CA PHE A 113 -2.17 8.61 5.16
C PHE A 113 -2.72 7.26 4.68
N LEU A 114 -1.90 6.20 4.71
CA LEU A 114 -2.30 4.85 4.29
C LEU A 114 -3.56 4.39 5.03
N ASN A 115 -3.60 4.56 6.36
CA ASN A 115 -4.78 4.17 7.14
C ASN A 115 -6.06 4.93 6.72
N GLN A 116 -5.95 6.23 6.41
CA GLN A 116 -7.08 7.01 5.91
C GLN A 116 -7.47 6.57 4.50
N TRP A 117 -6.50 6.46 3.59
CA TRP A 117 -6.72 6.07 2.20
C TRP A 117 -7.39 4.70 2.07
N LEU A 118 -6.94 3.71 2.84
CA LEU A 118 -7.61 2.39 2.88
C LEU A 118 -9.06 2.48 3.39
N SER A 119 -9.38 3.43 4.28
CA SER A 119 -10.77 3.67 4.70
C SER A 119 -11.61 4.20 3.55
N ASN A 120 -11.05 5.10 2.75
CA ASN A 120 -11.70 5.65 1.57
C ASN A 120 -11.92 4.55 0.53
N ILE A 121 -10.90 3.73 0.24
CA ILE A 121 -11.01 2.59 -0.69
C ILE A 121 -12.16 1.66 -0.30
N ILE A 122 -12.26 1.31 0.99
CA ILE A 122 -13.36 0.48 1.52
C ILE A 122 -14.71 1.18 1.34
N ALA A 123 -14.81 2.47 1.67
CA ALA A 123 -16.05 3.24 1.55
C ALA A 123 -16.50 3.42 0.08
N GLN A 124 -15.54 3.55 -0.84
CA GLN A 124 -15.76 3.64 -2.29
C GLN A 124 -16.20 2.30 -2.89
N GLY A 125 -16.00 1.18 -2.17
CA GLY A 125 -16.49 -0.13 -2.59
C GLY A 125 -15.66 -0.80 -3.68
N HIS A 126 -14.35 -0.53 -3.71
CA HIS A 126 -13.40 -1.21 -4.60
C HIS A 126 -13.48 -2.72 -4.42
N ARG A 127 -13.67 -3.46 -5.51
CA ARG A 127 -13.79 -4.92 -5.54
C ARG A 127 -13.30 -5.53 -6.85
#